data_AF-A0A7Z7YTM6-F1
#
_entry.id   AF-A0A7Z7YTM6-F1
#
_cell.length_a   1.000
_cell.length_b   1.000
_cell.length_c   1.000
_cell.angle_alpha   90.00
_cell.angle_beta   90.00
_cell.angle_gamma   90.00
#
_symmetry.space_group_name_H-M   'P 1'
#
loop_
_entity.id
_entity.type
_entity.pdbx_description
1 polymer ?
#
loop_
_entity_poly.entity_id
_entity_poly.type
_entity_poly.pdbx_seq_one_letter_code
_entity_poly.pdbx_strand_id
1 'polypeptide(L)'
;SALYVIVTFSILMLGNSMIMTPMTTQALNALPVSLIAHGTAMNNTIRQISAAIGTGILVTLMTGFGLLSPLHGAAGLIHGLDITFYIVAFVALIGAFIALFSEKRQSNTTH
;
A
#
# COMPACT_ATOMS: atom_id res chain seq x y z
N SER A 1 1.94 4.35 -25.98
CA SER A 1 1.77 3.06 -26.69
C SER A 1 1.37 1.97 -25.71
N ALA A 2 0.33 1.20 -26.00
CA ALA A 2 -0.17 0.12 -25.12
C ALA A 2 0.92 -0.92 -24.77
N LEU A 3 1.82 -1.19 -25.70
CA LEU A 3 3.00 -2.06 -25.51
C LEU A 3 3.90 -1.62 -24.34
N TYR A 4 4.10 -0.31 -24.16
CA TYR A 4 4.89 0.22 -23.05
C TYR A 4 4.23 -0.06 -21.69
N VAL A 5 2.90 0.13 -21.60
CA VAL A 5 2.13 -0.14 -20.39
C VAL A 5 2.15 -1.63 -20.06
N ILE A 6 1.95 -2.49 -21.07
CA ILE A 6 1.94 -3.95 -20.90
C ILE A 6 3.31 -4.45 -20.40
N VAL A 7 4.40 -4.02 -21.02
CA VAL A 7 5.76 -4.44 -20.65
C VAL A 7 6.12 -3.96 -19.24
N THR A 8 5.84 -2.69 -18.92
CA THR A 8 6.13 -2.12 -17.60
C THR A 8 5.31 -2.78 -16.50
N PHE A 9 4.02 -3.05 -16.75
CA PHE A 9 3.13 -3.74 -15.80
C PHE A 9 3.53 -5.20 -15.58
N SER A 10 3.98 -5.89 -16.64
CA SER A 10 4.46 -7.28 -16.56
C SER A 10 5.74 -7.38 -15.71
N ILE A 11 6.67 -6.44 -15.87
CA ILE A 11 7.89 -6.35 -15.06
C ILE A 11 7.55 -6.09 -13.59
N LEU A 12 6.62 -5.16 -13.33
CA LEU A 12 6.16 -4.85 -11.97
C LEU A 12 5.50 -6.07 -11.29
N MET A 13 4.65 -6.80 -12.01
CA MET A 13 3.99 -8.01 -11.53
C MET A 13 4.98 -9.15 -11.27
N LEU A 14 6.00 -9.31 -12.11
CA LEU A 14 7.09 -10.27 -11.89
C LEU A 14 7.86 -9.96 -10.60
N GLY A 15 8.24 -8.69 -10.40
CA GLY A 15 8.89 -8.26 -9.17
C GLY A 15 8.02 -8.50 -7.93
N ASN A 16 6.72 -8.20 -8.01
CA ASN A 16 5.79 -8.40 -6.91
C ASN A 16 5.63 -9.89 -6.55
N SER A 17 5.61 -10.77 -7.56
CA SER A 17 5.54 -12.23 -7.37
C SER A 17 6.78 -12.77 -6.65
N MET A 18 7.97 -12.34 -7.08
CA MET A 18 9.26 -12.78 -6.52
C MET A 18 9.49 -12.33 -5.07
N ILE A 19 8.83 -11.26 -4.63
CA ILE A 19 8.92 -10.73 -3.26
C ILE A 19 7.85 -11.35 -2.35
N MET A 20 6.64 -11.56 -2.86
CA MET A 20 5.51 -12.02 -2.06
C MET A 20 5.67 -13.48 -1.60
N THR A 21 6.26 -14.37 -2.41
CA THR A 21 6.50 -15.77 -2.04
C THR A 21 7.48 -15.93 -0.87
N PRO A 22 8.72 -15.39 -0.90
CA PRO A 22 9.63 -15.55 0.23
C PRO A 22 9.11 -14.87 1.50
N MET A 23 8.41 -13.73 1.38
CA MET A 23 7.81 -13.02 2.51
C MET A 23 6.71 -13.84 3.18
N THR A 24 5.82 -14.46 2.38
CA THR A 24 4.77 -15.34 2.91
C THR A 24 5.33 -16.65 3.45
N THR A 25 6.33 -17.25 2.80
CA THR A 25 6.98 -18.48 3.31
C THR A 25 7.74 -18.25 4.62
N GLN A 26 8.49 -17.15 4.76
CA GLN A 26 9.17 -16.79 6.02
C GLN A 26 8.19 -16.46 7.15
N ALA A 27 7.04 -15.85 6.84
CA ALA A 27 5.99 -15.57 7.82
C ALA A 27 5.29 -16.85 8.31
N LEU A 28 5.09 -17.84 7.44
CA LEU A 28 4.44 -19.11 7.79
C LEU A 28 5.38 -20.11 8.46
N ASN A 29 6.69 -20.11 8.12
CA ASN A 29 7.68 -20.96 8.80
C ASN A 29 7.92 -20.56 10.27
N ALA A 30 7.50 -19.36 10.69
CA ALA A 30 7.57 -18.89 12.07
C ALA A 30 6.30 -19.21 12.89
N LEU A 31 5.31 -19.91 12.32
CA LEU A 31 4.00 -20.16 12.93
C LEU A 31 3.71 -21.67 13.06
N PRO A 32 3.23 -22.18 14.22
CA PRO A 32 2.79 -23.56 14.34
C PRO A 32 1.66 -23.86 13.34
N VAL A 33 1.74 -25.01 12.67
CA VAL A 33 0.98 -25.39 11.46
C VAL A 33 -0.54 -25.23 11.59
N SER A 34 -1.09 -25.29 12.80
CA SER A 34 -2.53 -25.13 13.08
C SER A 34 -3.06 -23.70 12.92
N LEU A 35 -2.22 -22.66 12.97
CA LEU A 35 -2.64 -21.25 12.87
C LEU A 35 -2.40 -20.62 11.49
N ILE A 36 -1.68 -21.31 10.59
CA ILE A 36 -1.31 -20.81 9.26
C ILE A 36 -2.53 -20.41 8.42
N ALA A 37 -3.60 -21.22 8.45
CA ALA A 37 -4.84 -20.94 7.73
C ALA A 37 -5.56 -19.69 8.28
N HIS A 38 -5.56 -19.50 9.60
CA HIS A 38 -6.17 -18.35 10.24
C HIS A 38 -5.34 -17.06 10.05
N GLY A 39 -4.01 -17.18 10.11
CA GLY A 39 -3.08 -16.08 9.83
C GLY A 39 -3.12 -15.63 8.38
N THR A 40 -3.27 -16.56 7.43
CA THR A 40 -3.43 -16.24 5.99
C THR A 40 -4.76 -15.54 5.73
N ALA A 41 -5.85 -16.00 6.34
CA ALA A 41 -7.15 -15.33 6.26
C ALA A 41 -7.09 -13.92 6.86
N MET A 42 -6.47 -13.76 8.03
CA MET A 42 -6.28 -12.46 8.68
C MET A 42 -5.43 -11.51 7.82
N ASN A 43 -4.33 -11.98 7.23
CA ASN A 43 -3.49 -11.16 6.36
C ASN A 43 -4.25 -10.66 5.13
N ASN A 44 -5.11 -11.51 4.55
CA ASN A 44 -5.99 -11.11 3.45
C ASN A 44 -7.02 -10.07 3.88
N THR A 45 -7.60 -10.19 5.08
CA THR A 45 -8.52 -9.20 5.65
C THR A 45 -7.83 -7.87 5.93
N ILE A 46 -6.65 -7.88 6.55
CA ILE A 46 -5.86 -6.67 6.83
C ILE A 46 -5.52 -5.96 5.53
N ARG A 47 -5.07 -6.69 4.49
CA ARG A 47 -4.81 -6.10 3.17
C ARG A 47 -6.05 -5.47 2.54
N GLN A 48 -7.19 -6.16 2.58
CA GLN A 48 -8.43 -5.66 2.00
C GLN A 48 -8.96 -4.42 2.73
N ILE A 49 -8.96 -4.46 4.07
CA ILE A 49 -9.38 -3.33 4.90
C ILE A 49 -8.43 -2.14 4.69
N SER A 50 -7.12 -2.38 4.68
CA SER A 50 -6.12 -1.31 4.43
C SER A 50 -6.30 -0.67 3.06
N ALA A 51 -6.59 -1.48 2.02
CA ALA A 51 -6.88 -0.98 0.69
C ALA A 51 -8.15 -0.12 0.67
N ALA A 52 -9.24 -0.58 1.31
CA ALA A 52 -10.50 0.16 1.38
C ALA A 52 -10.37 1.49 2.15
N ILE A 53 -9.63 1.48 3.26
CA ILE A 53 -9.35 2.70 4.03
C ILE A 53 -8.50 3.67 3.21
N GLY A 54 -7.45 3.17 2.56
CA GLY A 54 -6.56 4.00 1.73
C GLY A 54 -7.31 4.69 0.57
N THR A 55 -8.17 3.95 -0.13
CA THR A 55 -8.98 4.53 -1.21
C THR A 55 -10.01 5.53 -0.67
N GLY A 56 -10.63 5.24 0.47
CA GLY A 56 -11.57 6.16 1.13
C GLY A 56 -10.91 7.49 1.46
N ILE A 57 -9.75 7.46 2.12
CA ILE A 57 -8.98 8.67 2.47
C ILE A 57 -8.61 9.46 1.20
N LEU A 58 -8.14 8.78 0.16
CA LEU A 58 -7.74 9.42 -1.10
C LEU A 58 -8.92 10.16 -1.74
N VAL A 59 -10.08 9.52 -1.84
CA VAL A 59 -11.29 10.13 -2.40
C VAL A 59 -11.79 11.29 -1.53
N THR A 60 -11.73 11.15 -0.21
CA THR A 60 -12.11 12.23 0.72
C THR A 60 -11.22 13.46 0.53
N LEU A 61 -9.90 13.29 0.44
CA LEU A 61 -8.96 14.40 0.22
C LEU A 61 -9.16 15.04 -1.15
N MET A 62 -9.25 14.22 -2.21
CA MET A 62 -9.49 14.70 -3.58
C MET A 62 -10.77 15.54 -3.66
N THR A 63 -11.85 15.03 -3.09
CA THR A 63 -13.15 15.72 -3.09
C THR A 63 -13.11 16.98 -2.23
N GLY A 64 -12.50 16.90 -1.04
CA GLY A 64 -12.36 18.06 -0.15
C GLY A 64 -11.61 19.20 -0.83
N PHE A 65 -10.39 18.95 -1.33
CA PHE A 65 -9.59 19.96 -2.02
C PHE A 65 -10.19 20.39 -3.35
N GLY A 66 -10.87 19.48 -4.06
CA GLY A 66 -11.56 19.81 -5.29
C GLY A 66 -12.74 20.76 -5.10
N LEU A 67 -13.49 20.63 -4.00
CA LEU A 67 -14.58 21.55 -3.65
C LEU A 67 -14.09 22.90 -3.13
N LEU A 68 -12.90 22.95 -2.53
CA LEU A 68 -12.24 24.18 -2.07
C LEU A 68 -11.56 24.95 -3.21
N SER A 69 -11.38 24.33 -4.37
CA SER A 69 -10.67 24.93 -5.50
C SER A 69 -11.54 25.99 -6.20
N PRO A 70 -10.96 27.14 -6.63
CA PRO A 70 -11.69 28.15 -7.38
C PRO A 70 -12.09 27.69 -8.80
N LEU A 71 -11.52 26.57 -9.26
CA LEU A 71 -11.94 25.86 -10.46
C LEU A 71 -13.15 24.96 -10.13
N HIS A 72 -14.28 25.21 -10.79
CA HIS A 72 -15.49 24.42 -10.58
C HIS A 72 -15.56 23.21 -11.53
N GLY A 73 -16.22 22.14 -11.10
CA GLY A 73 -16.44 20.93 -11.90
C GLY A 73 -15.20 20.03 -12.01
N ALA A 74 -15.02 19.39 -13.18
CA ALA A 74 -13.96 18.41 -13.39
C ALA A 74 -12.54 18.98 -13.15
N ALA A 75 -12.32 20.25 -13.49
CA ALA A 75 -11.02 20.90 -13.28
C ALA A 75 -10.65 21.08 -11.80
N GLY A 76 -11.64 21.33 -10.93
CA GLY A 76 -11.45 21.40 -9.48
C GLY A 76 -11.04 20.05 -8.89
N LEU A 77 -11.71 18.97 -9.31
CA LEU A 77 -11.38 17.62 -8.86
C LEU A 77 -9.97 17.17 -9.30
N ILE A 78 -9.51 17.56 -10.50
CA ILE A 78 -8.14 17.29 -10.96
C ILE A 78 -7.12 18.02 -10.08
N HIS A 79 -7.38 19.29 -9.77
CA HIS A 79 -6.50 20.06 -8.87
C HIS A 79 -6.49 19.47 -7.44
N GLY A 80 -7.65 19.02 -6.94
CA GLY A 80 -7.75 18.30 -5.67
C GLY A 80 -7.00 16.97 -5.67
N LEU A 81 -6.98 16.26 -6.80
CA LEU A 81 -6.21 15.04 -6.99
C LEU A 81 -4.70 15.31 -6.89
N ASP A 82 -4.20 16.34 -7.58
CA ASP A 82 -2.78 16.71 -7.55
C ASP A 82 -2.31 17.04 -6.13
N ILE A 83 -3.06 17.87 -5.39
CA ILE A 83 -2.76 18.20 -3.98
C ILE A 83 -2.73 16.93 -3.13
N THR A 84 -3.70 16.04 -3.33
CA THR A 84 -3.81 14.78 -2.59
C THR A 84 -2.58 13.90 -2.83
N PHE A 85 -2.09 13.81 -4.08
CA PHE A 85 -0.88 13.06 -4.40
C PHE A 85 0.35 13.62 -3.69
N TYR A 86 0.50 14.95 -3.58
CA TYR A 86 1.60 15.56 -2.83
C TYR A 86 1.54 15.21 -1.34
N ILE A 87 0.36 15.25 -0.72
CA ILE A 87 0.18 14.88 0.69
C ILE A 87 0.54 13.41 0.91
N VAL A 88 0.03 12.52 0.05
CA VAL A 88 0.33 11.08 0.12
C VAL A 88 1.83 10.82 -0.07
N ALA A 89 2.48 11.52 -1.01
CA ALA A 89 3.92 11.40 -1.22
C ALA A 89 4.72 11.84 0.03
N PHE A 90 4.31 12.92 0.69
CA PHE A 90 4.96 13.38 1.92
C PHE A 90 4.77 12.39 3.08
N VAL A 91 3.57 11.87 3.27
CA VAL A 91 3.27 10.82 4.27
C VAL A 91 4.07 9.55 3.96
N ALA A 92 4.16 9.16 2.69
CA ALA A 92 4.94 8.00 2.25
C ALA A 92 6.45 8.20 2.49
N LEU A 93 6.98 9.41 2.29
CA LEU A 93 8.37 9.75 2.62
C LEU A 93 8.65 9.63 4.12
N ILE A 94 7.75 10.15 4.97
CA ILE A 94 7.87 9.99 6.43
C ILE A 94 7.80 8.51 6.81
N GLY A 95 6.85 7.76 6.25
CA GLY A 95 6.72 6.33 6.48
C GLY A 95 7.96 5.55 6.04
N ALA A 96 8.51 5.88 4.88
CA ALA A 96 9.75 5.30 4.37
C ALA A 96 10.94 5.64 5.28
N PHE A 97 11.04 6.89 5.75
CA PHE A 97 12.08 7.30 6.68
C PHE A 97 12.01 6.50 8.00
N ILE A 98 10.81 6.36 8.57
CA ILE A 98 10.59 5.54 9.78
C ILE A 98 10.91 4.07 9.51
N ALA A 99 10.52 3.53 8.35
CA ALA A 99 10.78 2.15 7.96
C ALA A 99 12.29 1.88 7.78
N LEU A 100 13.05 2.84 7.25
CA LEU A 100 14.51 2.74 7.13
C LEU A 100 15.22 2.77 8.49
N PHE A 101 14.65 3.48 9.48
CA PHE A 101 15.17 3.51 10.85
C PHE A 101 14.64 2.36 11.73
N SER A 102 13.57 1.68 11.33
CA SER A 102 13.09 0.47 12.00
C SER A 102 13.96 -0.71 11.61
N GLU A 103 15.10 -0.81 12.27
CA GLU A 103 15.88 -2.04 12.30
C GLU A 103 15.00 -3.19 12.84
N LYS A 104 14.96 -4.30 12.09
CA LYS A 104 14.07 -5.44 12.32
C LYS A 104 14.23 -6.01 13.73
N ARG A 105 13.38 -5.60 14.68
CA ARG A 105 13.16 -6.36 15.92
C ARG A 105 12.30 -7.60 15.63
N GLN A 106 12.91 -8.65 15.10
CA GLN A 106 12.43 -10.01 15.37
C GLN A 106 12.95 -10.38 16.76
N SER A 107 12.10 -10.30 17.78
CA SER A 107 12.46 -10.81 19.11
C SER A 107 12.55 -12.33 19.01
N ASN A 108 13.80 -12.81 19.02
CA ASN A 108 14.13 -14.13 19.51
C ASN A 108 13.50 -14.30 20.90
N THR A 109 12.56 -15.23 21.03
CA THR A 109 12.33 -15.97 22.28
C THR A 109 12.01 -17.41 21.91
N THR A 110 13.08 -18.14 21.59
CA THR A 110 13.17 -19.58 21.84
C THR A 110 13.45 -19.73 23.32
N HIS A 111 12.50 -20.30 24.06
CA HIS A 111 12.66 -21.39 25.01
C HIS A 111 11.31 -21.71 25.65
#